data_AF-A0A961X0B2-F1
#
_entry.id   AF-A0A961X0B2-F1
#
_cell.length_a   1.000
_cell.length_b   1.000
_cell.length_c   1.000
_cell.angle_alpha   90.00
_cell.angle_beta   90.00
_cell.angle_gamma   90.00
#
_symmetry.space_group_name_H-M   'P 1'
#
loop_
_entity.id
_entity.type
_entity.pdbx_description
1 polymer ?
#
loop_
_entity_poly.entity_id
_entity_poly.type
_entity_poly.pdbx_seq_one_letter_code
_entity_poly.pdbx_strand_id
1 'polypeptide(L)'
;LALGELEEVGPGGHFFGSQRTIDTVETAFYRPLVSSTQNYGAWVEAGGKSAAERATGIWQEALATYQKPAIDPATEEQLAAFVAKRKEQGGAPIE
;
A
#
# COMPACT_ATOMS: atom_id res chain seq x y z
N LEU A 1 -11.85 23.76 5.47
CA LEU A 1 -12.09 24.07 4.03
C LEU A 1 -10.98 25.02 3.57
N ALA A 2 -10.52 24.95 2.32
CA ALA A 2 -9.38 25.74 1.83
C ALA A 2 -9.78 27.13 1.29
N LEU A 3 -10.73 27.81 1.94
CA LEU A 3 -11.34 29.03 1.41
C LEU A 3 -10.36 30.22 1.37
N GLY A 4 -9.51 30.38 2.39
CA GLY A 4 -8.52 31.46 2.41
C GLY A 4 -7.48 31.34 1.27
N GLU A 5 -7.11 30.13 0.87
CA GLU A 5 -6.20 29.94 -0.26
C GLU A 5 -6.84 30.19 -1.62
N LEU A 6 -8.15 29.93 -1.74
CA LEU A 6 -8.88 30.28 -2.96
C LEU A 6 -8.87 31.81 -3.18
N GLU A 7 -9.00 32.58 -2.10
CA GLU A 7 -8.88 34.04 -2.13
C GLU A 7 -7.45 34.51 -2.42
N GLU A 8 -6.45 33.89 -1.77
CA GLU A 8 -5.03 34.23 -1.95
C GLU A 8 -4.52 33.98 -3.38
N VAL A 9 -4.83 32.81 -3.96
CA VAL A 9 -4.32 32.40 -5.28
C VAL A 9 -5.05 33.12 -6.41
N GLY A 10 -6.37 33.30 -6.27
CA GLY A 10 -7.20 33.99 -7.24
C GLY A 10 -7.27 33.33 -8.64
N PRO A 11 -8.01 33.94 -9.58
CA PRO A 11 -8.17 33.42 -10.94
C PRO A 11 -6.86 33.39 -11.72
N GLY A 12 -6.56 32.25 -12.36
CA GLY A 12 -5.36 32.06 -13.19
C GLY A 12 -4.07 31.75 -12.41
N GLY A 13 -4.11 31.72 -11.08
CA GLY A 13 -3.00 31.27 -10.24
C GLY A 13 -2.87 29.75 -10.14
N HIS A 14 -1.91 29.27 -9.36
CA HIS A 14 -1.71 27.84 -9.06
C HIS A 14 -1.45 27.59 -7.58
N PHE A 15 -1.82 26.40 -7.10
CA PHE A 15 -1.70 26.03 -5.68
C PHE A 15 -0.38 25.34 -5.32
N PHE A 16 0.45 24.96 -6.30
CA PHE A 16 1.66 24.17 -6.04
C PHE A 16 2.66 24.83 -5.06
N GLY A 17 2.68 26.17 -5.00
CA GLY A 17 3.53 26.92 -4.08
C GLY A 17 2.80 27.49 -2.87
N SER A 18 1.51 27.19 -2.67
CA SER A 18 0.76 27.71 -1.52
C SER A 18 1.24 27.04 -0.23
N GLN A 19 1.20 27.77 0.88
CA GLN A 19 1.72 27.27 2.16
C GLN A 19 0.98 25.99 2.60
N ARG A 20 -0.35 25.91 2.44
CA ARG A 20 -1.08 24.68 2.80
C ARG A 20 -0.69 23.51 1.92
N THR A 21 -0.45 23.72 0.63
CA THR A 21 -0.01 22.63 -0.27
C THR A 21 1.32 22.10 0.21
N ILE A 22 2.28 22.97 0.53
CA ILE A 22 3.57 22.57 1.11
C ILE A 22 3.37 21.80 2.43
N ASP A 23 2.53 22.30 3.32
CA ASP A 23 2.31 21.69 4.65
C ASP A 23 1.59 20.33 4.58
N THR A 24 0.84 20.05 3.52
CA THR A 24 -0.09 18.90 3.48
C THR A 24 0.14 17.91 2.35
N VAL A 25 0.88 18.26 1.30
CA VAL A 25 1.02 17.43 0.09
C VAL A 25 1.52 16.01 0.39
N GLU A 26 2.34 15.84 1.42
CA GLU A 26 2.89 14.53 1.79
C GLU A 26 1.86 13.59 2.42
N THR A 27 0.85 14.12 3.12
CA THR A 27 -0.09 13.34 3.93
C THR A 27 -1.53 13.38 3.40
N ALA A 28 -1.88 14.41 2.62
CA ALA A 28 -3.23 14.60 2.11
C ALA A 28 -3.57 13.70 0.91
N PHE A 29 -2.56 13.16 0.22
CA PHE A 29 -2.75 12.33 -0.97
C PHE A 29 -2.25 10.91 -0.74
N TYR A 30 -3.08 9.95 -1.16
CA TYR A 30 -2.67 8.56 -1.23
C TYR A 30 -1.59 8.38 -2.30
N ARG A 31 -0.46 7.78 -1.92
CA ARG A 31 0.59 7.35 -2.85
C ARG A 31 0.26 5.94 -3.34
N PRO A 32 -0.10 5.75 -4.62
CA PRO A 32 -0.53 4.45 -5.11
C PRO A 32 0.64 3.46 -5.11
N LEU A 33 0.37 2.26 -4.59
CA LEU A 33 1.38 1.20 -4.49
C LEU A 33 1.85 0.70 -5.86
N VAL A 34 0.93 0.55 -6.84
CA VAL A 34 1.22 -0.12 -8.13
C VAL A 34 1.21 0.84 -9.32
N SER A 35 0.42 1.92 -9.27
CA SER A 35 0.25 2.83 -10.40
C SER A 35 1.48 3.71 -10.59
N SER A 36 1.78 4.06 -11.85
CA SER A 36 2.83 5.04 -12.20
C SER A 36 2.17 6.27 -12.80
N THR A 37 2.53 7.45 -12.31
CA THR A 37 2.10 8.76 -12.85
C THR A 37 3.22 9.42 -13.67
N GLN A 38 4.31 8.71 -13.94
CA GLN A 38 5.38 9.19 -14.82
C GLN A 38 4.84 9.47 -16.21
N ASN A 39 5.38 10.51 -16.85
CA ASN A 39 5.16 10.72 -18.27
C ASN A 39 5.73 9.54 -19.08
N TYR A 40 5.29 9.42 -20.33
CA TYR A 40 5.64 8.29 -21.19
C TYR A 40 7.15 8.11 -21.38
N GLY A 41 7.91 9.20 -21.61
CA GLY A 41 9.36 9.13 -21.83
C GLY A 41 10.10 8.56 -20.61
N ALA A 42 9.84 9.12 -19.43
CA ALA A 42 10.43 8.64 -18.18
C ALA A 42 10.03 7.18 -17.87
N TRP A 43 8.79 6.80 -18.17
CA TRP A 43 8.34 5.41 -18.00
C TRP A 43 9.07 4.44 -18.93
N VAL A 44 9.31 4.81 -20.19
CA VAL A 44 10.09 4.00 -21.14
C VAL A 44 11.54 3.87 -20.68
N GLU A 45 12.18 4.98 -20.26
CA GLU A 45 13.56 4.97 -19.75
C GLU A 45 13.70 4.11 -18.49
N ALA A 46 12.66 4.09 -17.63
CA ALA A 46 12.58 3.21 -16.45
C ALA A 46 12.23 1.74 -16.79
N GLY A 47 12.25 1.37 -18.07
CA GLY A 47 12.07 0.00 -18.56
C GLY A 47 10.65 -0.38 -18.93
N GLY A 48 9.72 0.57 -19.02
CA GLY A 48 8.39 0.32 -19.60
C GLY A 48 7.54 -0.72 -18.86
N LYS A 49 7.71 -0.85 -17.54
CA LYS A 49 7.04 -1.91 -16.76
C LYS A 49 5.53 -1.73 -16.73
N SER A 50 4.80 -2.81 -17.00
CA SER A 50 3.36 -2.90 -16.80
C SER A 50 2.97 -2.85 -15.31
N ALA A 51 1.68 -2.65 -15.03
CA ALA A 51 1.18 -2.70 -13.66
C ALA A 51 1.39 -4.06 -12.99
N ALA A 52 1.24 -5.16 -13.74
CA ALA A 52 1.44 -6.51 -13.24
C ALA A 52 2.91 -6.80 -12.85
N GLU A 53 3.85 -6.33 -13.66
CA GLU A 53 5.28 -6.46 -13.37
C GLU A 53 5.69 -5.65 -12.13
N ARG A 54 5.15 -4.43 -11.97
CA ARG A 54 5.39 -3.62 -10.76
C ARG A 54 4.79 -4.28 -9.52
N ALA A 55 3.54 -4.75 -9.62
CA ALA A 55 2.89 -5.48 -8.52
C ALA A 55 3.68 -6.74 -8.14
N THR A 56 4.29 -7.42 -9.12
CA THR A 56 5.11 -8.60 -8.88
C THR A 56 6.29 -8.32 -7.97
N GLY A 57 7.05 -7.26 -8.25
CA GLY A 57 8.18 -6.88 -7.39
C GLY A 57 7.74 -6.56 -5.95
N ILE A 58 6.60 -5.90 -5.80
CA ILE A 58 6.10 -5.47 -4.49
C ILE A 58 5.74 -6.65 -3.60
N TRP A 59 4.98 -7.64 -4.09
CA TRP A 59 4.62 -8.78 -3.25
C TRP A 59 5.84 -9.67 -2.94
N GLN A 60 6.79 -9.78 -3.87
CA GLN A 60 8.02 -10.54 -3.65
C GLN A 60 8.87 -9.90 -2.55
N GLU A 61 9.01 -8.59 -2.57
CA GLU A 61 9.72 -7.86 -1.53
C GLU A 61 8.99 -7.91 -0.18
N ALA A 62 7.66 -7.82 -0.18
CA ALA A 62 6.86 -7.99 1.03
C ALA A 62 7.06 -9.37 1.68
N LEU A 63 7.15 -10.44 0.90
CA LEU A 63 7.47 -11.78 1.42
C LEU A 63 8.91 -11.89 1.89
N ALA A 64 9.86 -11.31 1.14
CA ALA A 64 11.28 -11.35 1.49
C ALA A 64 11.59 -10.60 2.79
N THR A 65 10.85 -9.52 3.07
CA THR A 65 11.03 -8.66 4.24
C THR A 65 10.07 -8.98 5.39
N TYR A 66 9.13 -9.91 5.19
CA TYR A 66 8.15 -10.27 6.21
C TYR A 66 8.82 -10.80 7.47
N GLN A 67 8.44 -10.20 8.61
CA GLN A 67 8.80 -10.69 9.93
C GLN A 67 7.51 -11.09 10.64
N LYS A 68 7.45 -12.34 11.08
CA LYS A 68 6.30 -12.85 11.84
C LYS A 68 6.14 -12.02 13.13
N PRO A 69 4.97 -11.41 13.37
CA PRO A 69 4.69 -10.74 14.64
C PRO A 69 4.84 -11.70 15.82
N ALA A 70 5.33 -11.18 16.95
CA ALA A 70 5.45 -11.98 18.16
C ALA A 70 4.07 -12.51 18.58
N ILE A 71 4.02 -13.81 18.86
CA ILE A 71 2.87 -14.51 19.43
C ILE A 71 3.36 -15.29 20.64
N ASP A 72 2.54 -15.35 21.69
CA ASP A 72 2.83 -16.17 22.85
C ASP A 72 2.99 -17.65 22.44
N PRO A 73 4.12 -18.32 22.76
CA PRO A 73 4.36 -19.70 22.36
C PRO A 73 3.27 -20.67 22.83
N ALA A 74 2.71 -20.48 24.02
CA ALA A 74 1.65 -21.35 24.54
C ALA A 74 0.36 -21.20 23.72
N THR A 75 0.01 -19.96 23.35
CA THR A 75 -1.12 -19.69 22.44
C THR A 75 -0.89 -20.32 21.06
N GLU A 76 0.31 -20.18 20.49
CA GLU A 76 0.64 -20.78 19.19
C GLU A 76 0.54 -22.31 19.21
N GLU A 77 1.04 -22.95 20.28
CA GLU A 77 0.96 -24.40 20.46
C GLU A 77 -0.50 -24.87 20.58
N GLN A 78 -1.32 -24.16 21.36
CA GLN A 78 -2.75 -24.47 21.50
C GLN A 78 -3.49 -24.36 20.17
N LEU A 79 -3.19 -23.32 19.37
CA LEU A 79 -3.76 -23.17 18.03
C LEU A 79 -3.35 -24.32 17.12
N ALA A 80 -2.07 -24.71 17.13
CA ALA A 80 -1.57 -25.83 16.33
C ALA A 80 -2.24 -27.15 16.71
N ALA A 81 -2.38 -27.43 18.02
CA ALA A 81 -3.05 -28.63 18.53
C ALA A 81 -4.54 -28.67 18.16
N PHE A 82 -5.23 -27.53 18.26
CA PHE A 82 -6.63 -27.42 17.85
C PHE A 82 -6.80 -27.70 16.35
N VAL A 83 -5.94 -27.12 15.51
CA VAL A 83 -5.96 -27.35 14.05
C VAL A 83 -5.70 -28.82 13.72
N ALA A 84 -4.71 -29.45 14.37
CA ALA A 84 -4.40 -30.87 14.18
C ALA A 84 -5.61 -31.75 14.51
N LYS A 85 -6.21 -31.57 15.69
CA LYS A 85 -7.41 -32.30 16.12
C LYS A 85 -8.57 -32.15 15.13
N ARG A 86 -8.80 -30.95 14.59
CA ARG A 86 -9.89 -30.71 13.62
C ARG A 86 -9.62 -31.35 12.26
N LYS A 87 -8.37 -31.41 11.83
CA LYS A 87 -7.96 -32.13 10.61
C LYS A 87 -8.19 -33.64 10.77
N GLU A 88 -7.82 -34.22 11.91
CA GLU A 88 -8.05 -35.63 12.22
C GLU A 88 -9.54 -35.99 12.26
N GLN A 89 -10.39 -35.06 12.70
CA GLN A 89 -11.84 -35.23 12.74
C GLN A 89 -12.52 -35.10 11.35
N GLY A 90 -11.77 -35.03 10.26
CA GLY A 90 -12.29 -34.98 8.89
C GLY A 90 -12.34 -33.59 8.26
N GLY A 91 -11.88 -32.55 8.95
CA GLY A 91 -11.86 -31.18 8.44
C GLY A 91 -13.24 -30.54 8.32
N ALA A 92 -13.30 -29.34 7.74
CA ALA A 92 -14.57 -28.73 7.36
C ALA A 92 -15.14 -29.48 6.14
N PRO A 93 -16.46 -29.78 6.10
CA PRO A 93 -17.08 -30.34 4.91
C PRO A 93 -16.82 -29.41 3.72
N ILE A 94 -16.44 -30.00 2.59
CA ILE A 94 -16.35 -29.28 1.32
C ILE A 94 -17.79 -29.19 0.80
N GLU A 95 -18.48 -28.09 1.12
CA GLU A 95 -19.71 -27.70 0.42
C GLU A 95 -19.37 -26.92 -0.85
#